data_AF-A0A3Q2DCR9-F1
#
_entry.id   AF-A0A3Q2DCR9-F1
#
_cell.length_a   1.000
_cell.length_b   1.000
_cell.length_c   1.000
_cell.angle_alpha   90.00
_cell.angle_beta   90.00
_cell.angle_gamma   90.00
#
_symmetry.space_group_name_H-M   'P 1'
#
loop_
_entity.id
_entity.type
_entity.pdbx_description
1 polymer ?
#
loop_
_entity_poly.entity_id
_entity_poly.type
_entity_poly.pdbx_seq_one_letter_code
_entity_poly.pdbx_strand_id
1 'polypeptide(L)'
;MPFARAAAIGWMPVASAPMPVPPQEKRRGRDGLIVLNVSGTRFQTWRDTLERYPDTLLGSSERDFFFHEESNEYFFDRDPDIFRHILNFYRTGKLHYPRQECISAYEEELAFFETHQLLISFKLMMRPRKRLDLLQSTRTS
;
A
#
# COMPACT_ATOMS: atom_id res chain seq x y z
N MET A 1 -19.69 0.24 -3.47
CA MET A 1 -21.02 -0.35 -3.23
C MET A 1 -21.27 -0.37 -1.72
N PRO A 2 -22.19 0.41 -1.13
CA PRO A 2 -22.58 0.17 0.25
C PRO A 2 -23.91 -0.58 0.28
N PHE A 3 -23.88 -1.86 0.63
CA PHE A 3 -25.06 -2.55 1.14
C PHE A 3 -25.16 -2.26 2.63
N ALA A 4 -26.04 -1.35 3.01
CA ALA A 4 -26.54 -1.30 4.37
C ALA A 4 -27.48 -2.50 4.55
N ARG A 5 -27.16 -3.42 5.45
CA ARG A 5 -28.14 -4.41 5.94
C ARG A 5 -28.76 -3.81 7.20
N ALA A 6 -29.96 -3.26 7.08
CA ALA A 6 -30.77 -2.92 8.23
C ALA A 6 -31.13 -4.23 8.97
N ALA A 7 -30.70 -4.37 10.22
CA ALA A 7 -31.21 -5.40 11.10
C ALA A 7 -32.36 -4.79 11.90
N ALA A 8 -33.60 -4.95 11.40
CA ALA A 8 -34.79 -4.77 12.21
C ALA A 8 -35.19 -6.13 12.77
N ILE A 9 -34.57 -6.54 13.88
CA ILE A 9 -35.19 -7.55 14.74
C ILE A 9 -36.27 -6.79 15.51
N GLY A 10 -37.50 -7.32 15.48
CA GLY A 10 -38.76 -6.63 15.79
C GLY A 10 -38.86 -5.97 17.16
N TRP A 11 -40.05 -5.43 17.45
CA TRP A 11 -40.47 -4.72 18.67
C TRP A 11 -39.82 -3.36 18.95
N MET A 12 -39.88 -2.42 17.99
CA MET A 12 -40.02 -1.00 18.35
C MET A 12 -41.48 -0.57 18.21
N PRO A 13 -42.09 0.06 19.22
CA PRO A 13 -43.39 0.68 19.06
C PRO A 13 -43.27 1.73 17.94
N VAL A 14 -44.30 1.82 17.09
CA VAL A 14 -44.36 2.74 15.95
C VAL A 14 -44.25 4.17 16.47
N ALA A 15 -43.03 4.66 16.62
CA ALA A 15 -42.76 6.04 16.94
C ALA A 15 -43.10 6.85 15.69
N SER A 16 -44.11 7.71 15.78
CA SER A 16 -44.50 8.70 14.78
C SER A 16 -43.48 9.83 14.61
N ALA A 17 -42.22 9.60 15.01
CA ALA A 17 -41.14 10.54 14.84
C ALA A 17 -40.65 10.47 13.38
N PRO A 18 -40.42 11.62 12.71
CA PRO A 18 -39.75 11.62 11.43
C PRO A 18 -38.38 10.95 11.58
N MET A 19 -38.02 10.14 10.59
CA MET A 19 -36.72 9.46 10.55
C MET A 19 -35.61 10.45 10.90
N PRO A 20 -34.68 10.11 11.81
CA PRO A 20 -33.49 10.92 11.99
C PRO A 20 -32.81 10.97 10.63
N VAL A 21 -32.51 12.19 10.17
CA VAL A 21 -31.72 12.37 8.95
C VAL A 21 -30.48 11.49 9.09
N PRO A 22 -30.20 10.59 8.11
CA PRO A 22 -28.97 9.82 8.15
C PRO A 22 -27.83 10.80 8.39
N PRO A 23 -26.84 10.48 9.26
CA PRO A 23 -25.72 11.36 9.49
C PRO A 23 -25.25 11.81 8.12
N GLN A 24 -25.28 13.12 7.85
CA GLN A 24 -24.63 13.62 6.66
C GLN A 24 -23.18 13.19 6.82
N GLU A 25 -22.79 12.15 6.09
CA GLU A 25 -21.42 11.69 6.00
C GLU A 25 -20.70 12.94 5.50
N LYS A 26 -20.09 13.69 6.44
CA LYS A 26 -19.38 14.94 6.16
C LYS A 26 -18.57 14.60 4.93
N ARG A 27 -18.95 15.18 3.78
CA ARG A 27 -18.41 14.84 2.47
C ARG A 27 -16.95 14.51 2.66
N ARG A 28 -16.60 13.24 2.47
CA ARG A 28 -15.26 12.73 2.73
C ARG A 28 -14.29 13.63 1.95
N GLY A 29 -13.72 14.63 2.60
CA GLY A 29 -12.61 15.42 2.06
C GLY A 29 -11.32 14.59 1.97
N ARG A 30 -11.43 13.27 2.09
CA ARG A 30 -10.35 12.28 2.20
C ARG A 30 -10.26 11.37 0.98
N ASP A 31 -11.29 11.31 0.13
CA ASP A 31 -11.33 10.42 -1.04
C ASP A 31 -10.82 11.14 -2.29
N GLY A 32 -9.64 11.77 -2.18
CA GLY A 32 -9.00 12.51 -3.27
C GLY A 32 -7.97 11.66 -4.01
N LEU A 33 -7.90 11.84 -5.34
CA LEU A 33 -6.72 11.46 -6.10
C LEU A 33 -5.55 12.33 -5.64
N ILE A 34 -4.42 11.69 -5.37
CA ILE A 34 -3.15 12.34 -5.06
C ILE A 34 -2.17 12.11 -6.19
N VAL A 35 -1.29 13.09 -6.42
CA VAL A 35 -0.24 13.04 -7.43
C VAL A 35 1.09 12.79 -6.74
N LEU A 36 1.78 11.74 -7.18
CA LEU A 36 3.13 11.37 -6.75
C LEU A 36 4.06 11.55 -7.96
N ASN A 37 4.82 12.62 -7.97
CA ASN A 37 5.81 12.93 -8.99
C ASN A 37 7.17 12.31 -8.60
N VAL A 38 7.62 11.34 -9.39
CA VAL A 38 8.89 10.62 -9.16
C VAL A 38 9.84 10.94 -10.30
N SER A 39 10.83 11.79 -10.03
CA SER A 39 11.80 12.34 -10.98
C SER A 39 11.17 12.80 -12.32
N GLY A 40 10.00 13.44 -12.25
CA GLY A 40 9.25 13.96 -13.39
C GLY A 40 8.10 13.05 -13.87
N THR A 41 8.07 11.78 -13.46
CA THR A 41 7.01 10.85 -13.81
C THR A 41 5.85 10.97 -12.82
N ARG A 42 4.69 11.40 -13.30
CA ARG A 42 3.51 11.60 -12.45
C ARG A 42 2.66 10.34 -12.33
N PHE A 43 2.66 9.77 -11.14
CA PHE A 43 1.75 8.71 -10.73
C PHE A 43 0.52 9.30 -10.04
N GLN A 44 -0.63 8.68 -10.28
CA GLN A 44 -1.87 9.03 -9.60
C GLN A 44 -2.44 7.82 -8.86
N THR A 45 -2.91 8.05 -7.65
CA THR A 45 -3.55 7.02 -6.84
C THR A 45 -4.56 7.64 -5.87
N TRP A 46 -5.43 6.82 -5.31
CA TRP A 46 -6.33 7.26 -4.25
C TRP A 46 -5.56 7.38 -2.94
N ARG A 47 -5.85 8.40 -2.14
CA ARG A 47 -5.30 8.52 -0.78
C ARG A 47 -5.51 7.24 0.03
N ASP A 48 -6.71 6.68 -0.01
CA ASP A 48 -7.07 5.40 0.62
C ASP A 48 -6.15 4.24 0.24
N THR A 49 -5.56 4.27 -0.96
CA THR A 49 -4.63 3.21 -1.40
C THR A 49 -3.35 3.24 -0.59
N LEU A 50 -2.84 4.44 -0.28
CA LEU A 50 -1.64 4.58 0.55
C LEU A 50 -1.94 4.33 2.03
N GLU A 51 -3.11 4.78 2.51
CA GLU A 51 -3.55 4.60 3.90
C GLU A 51 -3.74 3.12 4.31
N ARG A 52 -3.74 2.18 3.36
CA ARG A 52 -3.74 0.73 3.66
C ARG A 52 -2.53 0.27 4.48
N TYR A 53 -1.39 0.96 4.35
CA TYR A 53 -0.13 0.60 4.99
C TYR A 53 0.42 1.83 5.73
N PRO A 54 -0.20 2.25 6.85
CA PRO A 54 0.10 3.51 7.52
C PRO A 54 1.48 3.54 8.20
N ASP A 55 2.15 2.40 8.31
CA ASP A 55 3.49 2.26 8.85
C ASP A 55 4.59 2.70 7.87
N THR A 56 4.26 2.80 6.57
CA THR A 56 5.19 3.13 5.48
C THR A 56 5.38 4.63 5.28
N LEU A 57 6.41 5.05 4.54
CA LEU A 57 6.62 6.46 4.21
C LEU A 57 5.41 7.04 3.49
N LEU A 58 4.92 6.33 2.47
CA LEU A 58 3.80 6.79 1.66
C LEU A 58 2.46 6.70 2.39
N GLY A 59 2.26 5.77 3.33
CA GLY A 59 1.01 5.64 4.08
C GLY A 59 0.93 6.52 5.33
N SER A 60 2.08 6.98 5.83
CA SER A 60 2.18 7.84 7.02
C SER A 60 2.16 9.33 6.68
N SER A 61 2.23 10.17 7.72
CA SER A 61 2.43 11.61 7.59
C SER A 61 3.84 12.00 7.11
N GLU A 62 4.79 11.06 7.04
CA GLU A 62 6.15 11.34 6.54
C GLU A 62 6.13 11.79 5.08
N ARG A 63 5.17 11.30 4.29
CA ARG A 63 4.96 11.75 2.91
C ARG A 63 4.78 13.28 2.82
N ASP A 64 4.23 13.92 3.83
CA ASP A 64 3.94 15.36 3.81
C ASP A 64 5.20 16.24 3.83
N PHE A 65 6.37 15.69 4.21
CA PHE A 65 7.67 16.37 4.03
C PHE A 65 8.06 16.53 2.55
N PHE A 66 7.47 15.74 1.66
CA PHE A 66 7.72 15.76 0.22
C PHE A 66 6.63 16.50 -0.56
N PHE A 67 5.68 17.12 0.13
CA PHE A 67 4.57 17.83 -0.51
C PHE A 67 4.99 19.23 -0.96
N HIS A 68 4.72 19.54 -2.23
CA HIS A 68 4.92 20.86 -2.79
C HIS A 68 3.58 21.59 -2.90
N GLU A 69 3.39 22.66 -2.12
CA GLU A 69 2.14 23.42 -2.09
C GLU A 69 1.84 24.12 -3.44
N GLU A 70 2.87 24.62 -4.12
CA GLU A 70 2.70 25.37 -5.38
C GLU A 70 2.15 24.50 -6.52
N SER A 71 2.62 23.26 -6.61
CA SER A 71 2.22 22.30 -7.64
C SER A 71 1.15 21.32 -7.16
N ASN A 72 0.81 21.34 -5.87
CA ASN A 72 -0.15 20.45 -5.22
C ASN A 72 0.15 18.96 -5.51
N GLU A 73 1.43 18.59 -5.52
CA GLU A 73 1.92 17.23 -5.76
C GLU A 73 3.04 16.86 -4.78
N TYR A 74 3.20 15.57 -4.53
CA TYR A 74 4.34 15.04 -3.79
C TYR A 74 5.50 14.81 -4.74
N PHE A 75 6.73 15.23 -4.39
CA PHE A 75 7.91 15.05 -5.25
C PHE A 75 8.95 14.13 -4.61
N PHE A 76 9.43 13.17 -5.38
CA PHE A 76 10.48 12.23 -5.00
C PHE A 76 11.56 12.21 -6.06
N ASP A 77 12.80 12.48 -5.67
CA ASP A 77 13.96 12.35 -6.57
C ASP A 77 14.50 10.90 -6.53
N ARG A 78 13.68 9.95 -7.01
CA ARG A 78 13.88 8.50 -6.92
C ARG A 78 13.57 7.82 -8.25
N ASP A 79 13.87 6.53 -8.36
CA ASP A 79 13.66 5.76 -9.59
C ASP A 79 12.16 5.51 -9.89
N PRO A 80 11.61 6.04 -11.00
CA PRO A 80 10.19 5.88 -11.34
C PRO A 80 9.82 4.46 -11.79
N ASP A 81 10.75 3.71 -12.38
CA ASP A 81 10.49 2.36 -12.89
C ASP A 81 10.32 1.36 -11.75
N ILE A 82 11.17 1.46 -10.72
CA ILE A 82 11.04 0.69 -9.49
C ILE A 82 9.83 1.15 -8.68
N PHE A 83 9.58 2.46 -8.59
CA PHE A 83 8.43 3.01 -7.87
C PHE A 83 7.09 2.46 -8.37
N ARG A 84 6.96 2.18 -9.67
CA ARG A 84 5.76 1.53 -10.22
C ARG A 84 5.43 0.21 -9.52
N HIS A 85 6.44 -0.57 -9.13
CA HIS A 85 6.26 -1.83 -8.41
C HIS A 85 5.83 -1.61 -6.96
N ILE A 86 6.41 -0.61 -6.31
CA ILE A 86 6.08 -0.16 -4.96
C ILE A 86 4.61 0.29 -4.93
N LEU A 87 4.19 1.19 -5.82
CA LEU A 87 2.79 1.64 -5.90
C LEU A 87 1.80 0.48 -6.17
N ASN A 88 2.21 -0.52 -6.95
CA ASN A 88 1.38 -1.70 -7.19
C ASN A 88 1.24 -2.60 -5.96
N PHE A 89 2.22 -2.59 -5.05
CA PHE A 89 2.08 -3.25 -3.76
C PHE A 89 0.91 -2.64 -2.96
N TYR A 90 0.80 -1.31 -2.86
CA TYR A 90 -0.35 -0.66 -2.18
C TYR A 90 -1.71 -1.00 -2.80
N ARG A 91 -1.74 -1.28 -4.11
CA ARG A 91 -2.97 -1.62 -4.85
C ARG A 91 -3.38 -3.07 -4.67
N THR A 92 -2.43 -3.99 -4.63
CA THR A 92 -2.68 -5.44 -4.73
C THR A 92 -2.34 -6.22 -3.45
N GLY A 93 -1.57 -5.62 -2.55
CA GLY A 93 -0.95 -6.25 -1.39
C GLY A 93 0.15 -7.26 -1.72
N LYS A 94 0.62 -7.32 -2.98
CA LYS A 94 1.63 -8.27 -3.44
C LYS A 94 2.85 -7.55 -3.98
N LEU A 95 4.02 -7.89 -3.44
CA LEU A 95 5.29 -7.37 -3.90
C LEU A 95 5.78 -8.17 -5.11
N HIS A 96 5.97 -7.48 -6.23
CA HIS A 96 6.41 -8.07 -7.49
C HIS A 96 7.81 -7.59 -7.85
N TYR A 97 8.77 -8.50 -7.88
CA TYR A 97 10.14 -8.21 -8.30
C TYR A 97 10.34 -8.46 -9.81
N PRO A 98 10.63 -7.41 -10.61
CA PRO A 98 10.99 -7.55 -12.02
C PRO A 98 12.40 -8.15 -12.19
N ARG A 99 12.53 -9.16 -13.07
CA ARG A 99 13.82 -9.85 -13.33
C ARG A 99 14.89 -8.97 -13.98
N GLN A 100 14.50 -7.83 -14.52
CA GLN A 100 15.39 -6.93 -15.27
C GLN A 100 16.07 -5.91 -14.35
N GLU A 101 15.53 -5.71 -13.13
CA GLU A 101 16.06 -4.73 -12.19
C GLU A 101 17.19 -5.32 -11.35
N CYS A 102 18.18 -4.48 -11.04
CA CYS A 102 19.23 -4.85 -10.09
C CYS A 102 18.63 -5.09 -8.70
N ILE A 103 19.04 -6.19 -8.05
CA ILE A 103 18.57 -6.53 -6.70
C ILE A 103 18.92 -5.42 -5.70
N SER A 104 20.13 -4.84 -5.78
CA SER A 104 20.57 -3.77 -4.87
C SER A 104 19.72 -2.52 -5.04
N ALA A 105 19.52 -2.07 -6.29
CA ALA A 105 18.71 -0.89 -6.57
C ALA A 105 17.26 -1.06 -6.08
N TYR A 106 16.67 -2.24 -6.33
CA TYR A 106 15.32 -2.55 -5.85
C TYR A 106 15.24 -2.57 -4.31
N GLU A 107 16.26 -3.13 -3.65
CA GLU A 107 16.34 -3.14 -2.18
C GLU A 107 16.46 -1.73 -1.60
N GLU A 108 17.25 -0.86 -2.22
CA GLU A 108 17.42 0.54 -1.81
C GLU A 108 16.12 1.34 -1.93
N GLU A 109 15.38 1.19 -3.04
CA GLU A 109 14.08 1.87 -3.19
C GLU A 109 13.01 1.33 -2.24
N LEU A 110 13.00 0.01 -1.98
CA LEU A 110 12.13 -0.56 -0.95
C LEU A 110 12.49 -0.02 0.44
N ALA A 111 13.77 0.11 0.76
CA ALA A 111 14.18 0.67 2.04
C ALA A 111 13.80 2.15 2.19
N PHE A 112 13.70 2.89 1.08
CA PHE A 112 13.30 4.29 1.08
C PHE A 112 11.78 4.47 1.26
N PHE A 113 10.95 3.81 0.44
CA PHE A 113 9.50 4.05 0.42
C PHE A 113 8.70 3.19 1.40
N GLU A 114 9.24 2.04 1.83
CA GLU A 114 8.50 1.03 2.59
C GLU A 114 9.06 0.82 4.01
N THR A 115 8.31 0.09 4.84
CA THR A 115 8.80 -0.35 6.13
C THR A 115 9.74 -1.54 6.05
N HIS A 116 10.56 -1.68 7.10
CA HIS A 116 11.48 -2.79 7.33
C HIS A 116 10.83 -4.18 7.11
N GLN A 117 9.52 -4.34 7.31
CA GLN A 117 8.84 -5.63 7.12
C GLN A 117 8.83 -6.14 5.68
N LEU A 118 8.57 -5.28 4.69
CA LEU A 118 8.57 -5.69 3.28
C LEU A 118 9.97 -5.96 2.78
N LEU A 119 10.95 -5.19 3.25
CA LEU A 119 12.37 -5.45 2.99
C LEU A 119 12.80 -6.83 3.53
N ILE A 120 12.38 -7.18 4.75
CA ILE A 120 12.63 -8.52 5.33
C ILE A 120 11.97 -9.60 4.48
N SER A 121 10.72 -9.39 4.07
CA SER A 121 9.97 -10.34 3.25
C SER A 121 10.62 -10.55 1.87
N PHE A 122 11.08 -9.47 1.24
CA PHE A 122 11.84 -9.52 -0.01
C PHE A 122 13.16 -10.29 0.17
N LYS A 123 13.93 -9.98 1.22
CA LYS A 123 15.17 -10.71 1.54
C LYS A 123 14.91 -12.20 1.77
N LEU A 124 13.83 -12.56 2.46
CA LEU A 124 13.44 -13.97 2.66
C LEU A 124 13.04 -14.65 1.34
N MET A 125 12.33 -13.94 0.46
CA MET A 125 11.96 -14.44 -0.87
C MET A 125 13.19 -14.72 -1.74
N MET A 126 14.21 -13.87 -1.65
CA MET A 126 15.44 -13.97 -2.44
C MET A 126 16.46 -14.94 -1.83
N ARG A 127 16.26 -15.42 -0.59
CA ARG A 127 17.14 -16.45 -0.02
C ARG A 127 17.03 -17.74 -0.84
N PRO A 128 18.16 -18.33 -1.26
CA PRO A 128 18.13 -19.65 -1.89
C PRO A 128 17.48 -20.63 -0.93
N ARG A 129 16.39 -21.29 -1.36
CA ARG A 129 15.85 -22.44 -0.64
C ARG A 129 16.96 -23.49 -0.65
N LYS A 130 17.60 -23.72 0.50
CA LYS A 130 18.50 -24.87 0.67
C LYS A 130 17.67 -26.09 0.30
N ARG A 131 17.99 -26.71 -0.84
CA ARG A 131 17.40 -27.98 -1.23
C ARG A 131 17.77 -28.97 -0.14
N LEU A 132 16.79 -29.75 0.29
CA LEU A 132 16.94 -30.77 1.32
C LEU A 132 17.76 -31.95 0.76
N ASP A 133 19.03 -31.72 0.41
CA ASP A 133 19.95 -32.73 -0.10
C ASP A 133 20.62 -33.44 1.08
N LEU A 134 19.81 -33.96 2.01
CA LEU A 134 20.28 -34.74 3.16
C LEU A 134 19.68 -36.15 3.23
N LEU A 135 19.30 -36.74 2.08
CA LEU A 135 18.72 -38.09 2.04
C LEU A 135 19.32 -39.03 0.98
N GLN A 136 20.52 -38.75 0.46
CA GLN A 136 21.24 -39.72 -0.37
C GLN A 136 22.69 -40.03 0.06
N SER A 137 23.27 -39.32 1.04
CA SER A 137 24.66 -39.57 1.47
C SER A 137 24.83 -40.63 2.58
N THR A 138 23.76 -41.25 3.08
CA THR A 138 23.86 -42.33 4.09
C THR A 138 23.60 -43.74 3.54
N ARG A 139 23.57 -43.92 2.22
CA ARG A 139 23.46 -45.24 1.57
C ARG A 139 24.66 -45.56 0.67
N THR A 140 25.88 -45.28 1.12
CA THR A 140 27.07 -45.99 0.65
C THR A 140 28.20 -45.71 1.63
N SER A 141 28.33 -46.53 2.66
CA SER A 141 29.62 -47.09 3.08
C SER A 141 29.43 -48.26 4.00
#